data_AF-A0A1X1W3Z4-F1
#
_entry.id   AF-A0A1X1W3Z4-F1
#
_cell.length_a   1.000
_cell.length_b   1.000
_cell.length_c   1.000
_cell.angle_alpha   90.00
_cell.angle_beta   90.00
_cell.angle_gamma   90.00
#
_symmetry.space_group_name_H-M   'P 1'
#
loop_
_entity.id
_entity.type
_entity.pdbx_description
1 polymer ?
#
loop_
_entity_poly.entity_id
_entity_poly.type
_entity_poly.pdbx_seq_one_letter_code
_entity_poly.pdbx_strand_id
1 'polypeptide(L)'
;MAKHHAAVTFSARRQIAAGVLGTAAVGVGLAWATATVAPTPTTIDIQLASTGSALPDCSGASSAADGCGLNLGFNGAPTPPALAAANATMFRPIIGNGGWLIGNGLDAAQDCVAEACRGGDGGLLWGNGGDGLYGWDGGDAGLIGNGGAGGAGVNAQYDASTGARLNWAGNGGNGGQGGSLFGRGGNGGDGGRDENTLDSPFTGGNDAYGGHGGIGGQGGRLGGDGGAGGWGGDAFSANGNAAAGAGGTGGASGGRGSRGSGGVGGDGGNAESQIGNANGGFGGKGGGSVSGDAGAGGSGGDAAAFFKDGQATAGNGGDGGSTERGNGGDGGAGGSAVPAGEANAQGGNGGNGGGTRVGDGGNGGDGGWGRAVNGAAAGGAGGDGGDVAQRGSGGAGGEGGDGTVLGDEDGDSAATSNAYGGKGGTGGDGGSRQGDGGAGGKGGNASIPPVQSNGTSGGRGSFTAGSGGQGGKAGGGGDSGEDGADGWQGRTNAPDNPANQPDTNGSRQSVPAQGTSD
;
A
#
# COMPACT_ATOMS: atom_id res chain seq x y z
N MET A 1 54.82 23.10 27.31
CA MET A 1 54.05 23.63 26.15
C MET A 1 52.95 22.64 25.84
N ALA A 2 51.70 22.99 26.14
CA ALA A 2 50.53 22.15 25.93
C ALA A 2 50.18 22.07 24.43
N LYS A 3 49.90 20.87 23.93
CA LYS A 3 49.20 20.66 22.65
C LYS A 3 48.00 19.77 22.93
N HIS A 4 46.82 20.38 22.92
CA HIS A 4 45.55 19.69 22.87
C HIS A 4 45.37 19.08 21.48
N HIS A 5 45.11 17.77 21.41
CA HIS A 5 44.55 17.15 20.22
C HIS A 5 43.06 16.92 20.48
N ALA A 6 42.24 17.63 19.70
CA ALA A 6 40.79 17.50 19.70
C ALA A 6 40.39 16.16 19.08
N ALA A 7 39.56 15.40 19.79
CA ALA A 7 38.85 14.26 19.24
C ALA A 7 37.71 14.79 18.36
N VAL A 8 37.74 14.44 17.07
CA VAL A 8 36.63 14.67 16.14
C VAL A 8 35.85 13.36 16.04
N THR A 9 34.69 13.33 16.68
CA THR A 9 33.66 12.31 16.50
C THR A 9 32.91 12.57 15.21
N PHE A 10 33.01 11.67 14.23
CA PHE A 10 32.16 11.69 13.04
C PHE A 10 30.83 10.98 13.35
N SER A 11 29.76 11.75 13.46
CA SER A 11 28.38 11.25 13.43
C SER A 11 27.93 11.13 11.98
N ALA A 12 27.78 9.90 11.49
CA ALA A 12 27.22 9.63 10.17
C ALA A 12 25.74 9.25 10.31
N ARG A 13 24.88 10.26 10.56
CA ARG A 13 23.44 10.14 10.26
C ARG A 13 23.24 10.45 8.78
N ARG A 14 23.03 9.41 7.97
CA ARG A 14 22.59 9.59 6.58
C ARG A 14 21.07 9.70 6.57
N GLN A 15 20.59 10.93 6.36
CA GLN A 15 19.21 11.22 6.01
C GLN A 15 18.97 10.76 4.57
N ILE A 16 17.95 9.92 4.36
CA ILE A 16 17.37 9.71 3.04
C ILE A 16 16.21 10.70 2.92
N ALA A 17 16.38 11.68 2.04
CA ALA A 17 15.40 12.68 1.67
C ALA A 17 15.32 12.70 0.14
N ALA A 18 14.14 12.42 -0.42
CA ALA A 18 13.59 12.83 -1.72
C ALA A 18 12.47 11.83 -2.11
N GLY A 19 11.28 12.22 -2.61
CA GLY A 19 10.86 13.53 -3.07
C GLY A 19 9.34 13.67 -3.10
N VAL A 20 8.89 14.81 -2.57
CA VAL A 20 7.58 15.42 -2.80
C VAL A 20 7.69 16.27 -4.06
N LEU A 21 6.79 16.10 -5.02
CA LEU A 21 6.54 17.12 -6.05
C LEU A 21 5.04 17.30 -6.25
N GLY A 22 4.51 18.34 -5.60
CA GLY A 22 3.27 18.98 -5.99
C GLY A 22 3.50 19.87 -7.21
N THR A 23 2.48 19.96 -8.08
CA THR A 23 2.35 21.06 -9.03
C THR A 23 0.93 21.60 -8.97
N ALA A 24 0.82 22.83 -8.47
CA ALA A 24 -0.31 23.71 -8.71
C ALA A 24 0.10 24.70 -9.80
N ALA A 25 -0.76 24.95 -10.78
CA ALA A 25 -0.63 26.10 -11.67
C ALA A 25 -2.01 26.74 -11.89
N VAL A 26 -2.11 27.96 -11.38
CA VAL A 26 -3.16 28.95 -11.60
C VAL A 26 -3.07 29.48 -13.04
N GLY A 27 -4.19 29.54 -13.75
CA GLY A 27 -4.30 30.16 -15.08
C GLY A 27 -5.52 31.08 -15.15
N VAL A 28 -5.28 32.38 -15.05
CA VAL A 28 -6.27 33.46 -15.18
C VAL A 28 -6.54 33.76 -16.66
N GLY A 29 -7.82 33.81 -17.03
CA GLY A 29 -8.44 34.80 -17.93
C GLY A 29 -8.25 34.66 -19.45
N LEU A 30 -9.36 34.49 -20.16
CA LEU A 30 -9.65 35.30 -21.36
C LEU A 30 -11.17 35.38 -21.60
N ALA A 31 -11.63 36.61 -21.84
CA ALA A 31 -13.02 36.99 -22.06
C ALA A 31 -13.48 36.79 -23.51
N TRP A 32 -14.75 36.41 -23.69
CA TRP A 32 -15.52 36.73 -24.90
C TRP A 32 -16.95 37.10 -24.52
N ALA A 33 -17.33 38.33 -24.86
CA ALA A 33 -18.69 38.83 -24.85
C ALA A 33 -19.38 38.43 -26.16
N THR A 34 -20.67 38.06 -26.12
CA THR A 34 -21.71 38.57 -27.02
C THR A 34 -23.11 38.14 -26.57
N ALA A 35 -24.05 39.08 -26.77
CA ALA A 35 -25.50 38.94 -26.95
C ALA A 35 -26.39 38.63 -25.73
N THR A 36 -26.95 39.71 -25.21
CA THR A 36 -28.15 39.76 -24.37
C THR A 36 -29.39 39.25 -25.13
N VAL A 37 -30.00 38.17 -24.65
CA VAL A 37 -31.44 37.92 -24.84
C VAL A 37 -32.05 37.91 -23.44
N ALA A 38 -32.89 38.91 -23.17
CA ALA A 38 -33.63 38.98 -21.91
C ALA A 38 -34.63 37.82 -21.85
N PRO A 39 -34.59 36.93 -20.84
CA PRO A 39 -35.68 36.00 -20.61
C PRO A 39 -36.88 36.79 -20.07
N THR A 40 -38.02 36.64 -20.73
CA THR A 40 -39.33 36.95 -20.16
C THR A 40 -39.45 36.29 -18.79
N PRO A 41 -39.85 37.00 -17.72
CA PRO A 41 -40.04 36.39 -16.41
C PRO A 41 -41.18 35.38 -16.50
N THR A 42 -40.84 34.10 -16.51
CA THR A 42 -41.77 33.02 -16.19
C THR A 42 -41.94 33.00 -14.67
N THR A 43 -43.00 33.63 -14.19
CA THR A 43 -43.51 33.41 -12.83
C THR A 43 -44.05 31.99 -12.76
N ILE A 44 -43.27 31.09 -12.15
CA ILE A 44 -43.79 29.81 -11.68
C ILE A 44 -44.35 30.09 -10.30
N ASP A 45 -45.67 29.98 -10.14
CA ASP A 45 -46.28 29.89 -8.82
C ASP A 45 -45.80 28.59 -8.17
N ILE A 46 -44.77 28.69 -7.32
CA ILE A 46 -44.43 27.59 -6.42
C ILE A 46 -45.53 27.57 -5.37
N GLN A 47 -46.54 26.74 -5.61
CA GLN A 47 -47.52 26.39 -4.59
C GLN A 47 -46.80 25.52 -3.55
N LEU A 48 -46.31 26.16 -2.48
CA LEU A 48 -45.90 25.47 -1.26
C LEU A 48 -47.13 24.73 -0.73
N ALA A 49 -47.26 23.44 -1.04
CA ALA A 49 -48.17 22.54 -0.33
C ALA A 49 -47.58 22.23 1.06
N SER A 50 -47.44 23.27 1.89
CA SER A 50 -47.47 23.13 3.34
C SER A 50 -48.87 23.56 3.76
N THR A 51 -49.77 22.59 3.92
CA THR A 51 -50.94 22.83 4.77
C THR A 51 -50.40 23.12 6.16
N GLY A 52 -50.57 24.35 6.64
CA GLY A 52 -50.12 24.77 7.96
C GLY A 52 -50.73 23.88 9.05
N SER A 53 -49.96 22.90 9.51
CA SER A 53 -50.14 22.32 10.83
C SER A 53 -49.47 23.29 11.79
N ALA A 54 -50.26 23.91 12.67
CA ALA A 54 -49.74 24.76 13.73
C ALA A 54 -48.66 24.00 14.51
N LEU A 55 -47.47 24.59 14.61
CA LEU A 55 -46.42 24.14 15.52
C LEU A 55 -47.00 24.17 16.95
N PRO A 56 -46.91 23.07 17.72
CA PRO A 56 -47.26 23.11 19.14
C PRO A 56 -46.30 24.08 19.84
N ASP A 57 -46.85 25.07 20.52
CA ASP A 57 -46.10 25.92 21.43
C ASP A 57 -45.73 25.11 22.68
N CYS A 58 -44.46 24.76 22.82
CA CYS A 58 -43.93 24.00 23.95
C CYS A 58 -43.37 24.91 25.07
N SER A 59 -43.80 26.18 25.16
CA SER A 59 -43.25 27.11 26.16
C SER A 59 -43.85 27.01 27.57
N GLY A 60 -44.66 25.99 27.89
CA GLY A 60 -45.20 25.86 29.24
C GLY A 60 -45.93 24.56 29.53
N ALA A 61 -45.52 23.93 30.64
CA ALA A 61 -46.19 22.87 31.40
C ALA A 61 -45.84 21.40 31.08
N SER A 62 -44.99 20.86 31.97
CA SER A 62 -45.12 19.59 32.70
C SER A 62 -45.86 18.42 32.06
N SER A 63 -45.05 17.43 31.63
CA SER A 63 -45.25 15.98 31.73
C SER A 63 -46.60 15.39 31.27
N ALA A 64 -46.50 14.71 30.13
CA ALA A 64 -47.25 13.51 29.73
C ALA A 64 -48.73 13.69 29.34
N ALA A 65 -48.97 14.21 28.15
CA ALA A 65 -49.91 13.65 27.17
C ALA A 65 -49.68 14.31 25.80
N ASP A 66 -49.71 13.50 24.74
CA ASP A 66 -49.74 13.84 23.32
C ASP A 66 -48.51 14.53 22.68
N GLY A 67 -47.63 13.71 22.11
CA GLY A 67 -46.85 14.07 20.91
C GLY A 67 -45.48 14.74 21.08
N CYS A 68 -45.10 15.18 22.27
CA CYS A 68 -43.76 15.71 22.55
C CYS A 68 -42.95 14.73 23.41
N GLY A 69 -42.30 13.76 22.77
CA GLY A 69 -41.54 12.73 23.47
C GLY A 69 -40.27 12.32 22.74
N LEU A 70 -39.17 13.00 23.01
CA LEU A 70 -37.88 12.32 23.08
C LEU A 70 -37.02 12.93 24.19
N ASN A 71 -37.02 12.20 25.31
CA ASN A 71 -36.19 12.44 26.48
C ASN A 71 -34.75 12.02 26.15
N LEU A 72 -33.95 12.96 25.65
CA LEU A 72 -32.49 12.87 25.70
C LEU A 72 -32.06 13.54 27.01
N GLY A 73 -31.34 12.84 27.87
CA GLY A 73 -30.83 13.40 29.12
C GLY A 73 -29.84 14.53 28.85
N PHE A 74 -30.30 15.77 28.95
CA PHE A 74 -29.47 16.97 28.81
C PHE A 74 -28.84 17.35 30.15
N ASN A 75 -27.53 17.15 30.27
CA ASN A 75 -26.67 17.93 31.17
C ASN A 75 -25.40 18.38 30.43
N GLY A 76 -25.58 18.90 29.22
CA GLY A 76 -24.55 19.55 28.43
C GLY A 76 -25.20 20.26 27.25
N ALA A 77 -24.85 21.54 27.03
CA ALA A 77 -25.30 22.26 25.84
C ALA A 77 -24.82 21.51 24.59
N PRO A 78 -25.70 21.20 23.62
CA PRO A 78 -25.28 20.53 22.39
C PRO A 78 -24.28 21.43 21.66
N THR A 79 -23.09 20.90 21.42
CA THR A 79 -22.08 21.58 20.60
C THR A 79 -22.56 21.58 19.13
N PRO A 80 -22.17 22.57 18.31
CA PRO A 80 -22.53 22.60 16.89
C PRO A 80 -22.28 21.28 16.12
N PRO A 81 -21.22 20.49 16.41
CA PRO A 81 -21.02 19.17 15.82
C PRO A 81 -22.07 18.12 16.21
N ALA A 82 -22.55 18.14 17.46
CA ALA A 82 -23.60 17.22 17.91
C ALA A 82 -24.96 17.50 17.25
N LEU A 83 -25.22 18.77 16.89
CA LEU A 83 -26.39 19.15 16.09
C LEU A 83 -26.23 18.74 14.62
N ALA A 84 -25.02 18.80 14.05
CA ALA A 84 -24.74 18.35 12.69
C ALA A 84 -24.89 16.82 12.54
N ALA A 85 -24.49 16.05 13.55
CA ALA A 85 -24.65 14.59 13.56
C ALA A 85 -26.09 14.12 13.86
N ALA A 86 -26.83 14.83 14.73
CA ALA A 86 -28.18 14.41 15.15
C ALA A 86 -29.32 14.86 14.22
N ASN A 87 -29.12 15.86 13.35
CA ASN A 87 -30.16 16.40 12.45
C ASN A 87 -29.98 16.06 10.95
N ALA A 88 -28.92 15.33 10.58
CA ALA A 88 -28.64 15.04 9.18
C ALA A 88 -29.65 14.08 8.52
N THR A 89 -30.50 13.37 9.26
CA THR A 89 -31.46 12.41 8.67
C THR A 89 -32.83 13.01 8.35
N MET A 90 -33.25 14.11 8.98
CA MET A 90 -34.58 14.72 8.75
C MET A 90 -34.59 15.96 7.84
N PHE A 91 -33.43 16.52 7.49
CA PHE A 91 -33.33 17.71 6.62
C PHE A 91 -32.19 17.66 5.60
N ARG A 92 -31.86 16.48 5.03
CA ARG A 92 -31.00 16.46 3.83
C ARG A 92 -31.74 17.20 2.70
N PRO A 93 -31.09 18.14 2.00
CA PRO A 93 -31.72 18.75 0.84
C PRO A 93 -32.06 17.67 -0.18
N ILE A 94 -33.14 17.84 -0.94
CA ILE A 94 -33.43 16.89 -2.04
C ILE A 94 -32.33 17.01 -3.11
N ILE A 95 -31.92 18.24 -3.40
CA ILE A 95 -30.90 18.60 -4.39
C ILE A 95 -29.83 19.48 -3.74
N GLY A 96 -28.56 19.20 -4.00
CA GLY A 96 -27.41 19.98 -3.53
C GLY A 96 -26.45 19.15 -2.66
N ASN A 97 -25.38 19.76 -2.13
CA ASN A 97 -24.42 19.05 -1.29
C ASN A 97 -25.11 18.46 -0.05
N GLY A 98 -24.73 17.21 0.28
CA GLY A 98 -25.40 16.40 1.29
C GLY A 98 -26.80 15.95 0.88
N GLY A 99 -27.22 16.17 -0.37
CA GLY A 99 -28.56 15.86 -0.83
C GLY A 99 -28.79 14.38 -1.07
N TRP A 100 -30.01 13.89 -0.80
CA TRP A 100 -30.30 12.44 -0.86
C TRP A 100 -30.70 11.97 -2.27
N LEU A 101 -31.23 12.84 -3.14
CA LEU A 101 -31.63 12.47 -4.50
C LEU A 101 -30.56 12.85 -5.53
N ILE A 102 -30.09 14.10 -5.49
CA ILE A 102 -29.05 14.62 -6.39
C ILE A 102 -28.09 15.49 -5.58
N GLY A 103 -26.80 15.16 -5.62
CA GLY A 103 -25.73 15.98 -5.07
C GLY A 103 -24.64 15.17 -4.40
N ASN A 104 -23.49 15.79 -4.17
CA ASN A 104 -22.37 15.11 -3.57
C ASN A 104 -22.61 14.83 -2.09
N GLY A 105 -21.99 13.76 -1.60
CA GLY A 105 -21.75 13.54 -0.20
C GLY A 105 -20.97 14.70 0.43
N LEU A 106 -21.13 14.86 1.74
CA LEU A 106 -20.33 15.83 2.49
C LEU A 106 -19.02 15.18 2.89
N ASP A 107 -17.91 15.87 2.66
CA ASP A 107 -16.64 15.46 3.22
C ASP A 107 -16.70 15.56 4.75
N ALA A 108 -15.94 14.70 5.41
CA ALA A 108 -15.75 14.76 6.85
C ALA A 108 -15.16 16.12 7.24
N ALA A 109 -15.75 16.76 8.25
CA ALA A 109 -15.25 18.02 8.79
C ALA A 109 -13.94 17.79 9.57
N GLN A 110 -13.02 18.76 9.56
CA GLN A 110 -11.73 18.61 10.25
C GLN A 110 -11.85 18.43 11.78
N ASP A 111 -12.93 18.93 12.37
CA ASP A 111 -13.26 18.84 13.79
C ASP A 111 -14.25 17.70 14.11
N CYS A 112 -14.45 16.79 13.17
CA CYS A 112 -15.28 15.61 13.36
C CYS A 112 -14.78 14.75 14.52
N VAL A 113 -15.71 14.02 15.14
CA VAL A 113 -15.41 13.02 16.17
C VAL A 113 -16.17 11.74 15.88
N ALA A 114 -15.51 10.60 16.09
CA ALA A 114 -16.07 9.27 15.83
C ALA A 114 -16.67 9.16 14.41
N GLU A 115 -17.86 8.58 14.27
CA GLU A 115 -18.51 8.29 12.99
C GLU A 115 -18.80 9.54 12.15
N ALA A 116 -18.80 10.75 12.73
CA ALA A 116 -18.93 11.99 11.98
C ALA A 116 -17.73 12.27 11.07
N CYS A 117 -16.64 11.53 11.22
CA CYS A 117 -15.46 11.57 10.35
C CYS A 117 -15.59 10.69 9.10
N ARG A 118 -16.71 9.96 8.97
CA ARG A 118 -17.01 9.24 7.73
C ARG A 118 -17.47 10.22 6.66
N GLY A 119 -17.00 10.02 5.43
CA GLY A 119 -17.50 10.72 4.26
C GLY A 119 -18.97 10.38 4.01
N GLY A 120 -19.78 11.39 3.71
CA GLY A 120 -21.20 11.21 3.43
C GLY A 120 -21.46 10.59 2.06
N ASP A 121 -22.55 9.85 1.91
CA ASP A 121 -22.93 9.27 0.62
C ASP A 121 -23.53 10.32 -0.33
N GLY A 122 -23.20 10.17 -1.61
CA GLY A 122 -23.81 10.91 -2.71
C GLY A 122 -25.30 10.64 -2.87
N GLY A 123 -25.98 11.52 -3.58
CA GLY A 123 -27.41 11.40 -3.87
C GLY A 123 -27.71 10.21 -4.78
N LEU A 124 -28.88 9.58 -4.58
CA LEU A 124 -29.28 8.33 -5.21
C LEU A 124 -29.13 8.33 -6.74
N LEU A 125 -29.47 9.42 -7.43
CA LEU A 125 -29.45 9.48 -8.90
C LEU A 125 -28.13 10.00 -9.46
N TRP A 126 -27.47 10.88 -8.70
CA TRP A 126 -26.21 11.49 -9.11
C TRP A 126 -25.52 12.11 -7.89
N GLY A 127 -24.20 11.96 -7.83
CA GLY A 127 -23.38 12.56 -6.81
C GLY A 127 -22.18 11.70 -6.47
N ASN A 128 -21.05 12.34 -6.21
CA ASN A 128 -19.89 11.67 -5.65
C ASN A 128 -20.12 11.41 -4.16
N GLY A 129 -19.44 10.40 -3.60
CA GLY A 129 -19.27 10.31 -2.16
C GLY A 129 -18.31 11.38 -1.64
N GLY A 130 -18.47 11.75 -0.37
CA GLY A 130 -17.53 12.64 0.32
C GLY A 130 -16.34 11.89 0.90
N ASP A 131 -15.24 12.59 1.15
CA ASP A 131 -14.02 12.00 1.72
C ASP A 131 -14.14 11.78 3.23
N GLY A 132 -13.57 10.68 3.72
CA GLY A 132 -13.41 10.40 5.15
C GLY A 132 -12.16 11.07 5.74
N LEU A 133 -12.07 11.13 7.07
CA LEU A 133 -10.89 11.62 7.81
C LEU A 133 -10.50 10.66 8.94
N TYR A 134 -9.25 10.72 9.39
CA TYR A 134 -8.76 10.03 10.60
C TYR A 134 -9.05 8.52 10.66
N GLY A 135 -8.87 7.83 9.54
CA GLY A 135 -9.07 6.39 9.43
C GLY A 135 -10.52 5.96 9.13
N TRP A 136 -11.42 6.91 8.92
CA TRP A 136 -12.81 6.62 8.57
C TRP A 136 -13.03 6.53 7.07
N ASP A 137 -14.02 5.72 6.68
CA ASP A 137 -14.31 5.44 5.29
C ASP A 137 -14.78 6.70 4.52
N GLY A 138 -14.49 6.71 3.22
CA GLY A 138 -15.16 7.59 2.27
C GLY A 138 -16.62 7.18 2.05
N GLY A 139 -17.42 8.11 1.55
CA GLY A 139 -18.81 7.87 1.21
C GLY A 139 -18.96 7.20 -0.15
N ASP A 140 -20.07 6.49 -0.34
CA ASP A 140 -20.40 5.86 -1.62
C ASP A 140 -21.06 6.88 -2.56
N ALA A 141 -20.84 6.72 -3.87
CA ALA A 141 -21.62 7.43 -4.89
C ALA A 141 -22.98 6.76 -5.13
N GLY A 142 -23.92 7.51 -5.72
CA GLY A 142 -25.24 7.01 -6.08
C GLY A 142 -25.27 6.18 -7.36
N LEU A 143 -26.18 6.50 -8.28
CA LEU A 143 -26.26 5.82 -9.58
C LEU A 143 -25.07 6.18 -10.49
N ILE A 144 -24.67 7.46 -10.46
CA ILE A 144 -23.57 8.03 -11.24
C ILE A 144 -22.76 8.94 -10.33
N GLY A 145 -21.45 8.72 -10.24
CA GLY A 145 -20.53 9.52 -9.42
C GLY A 145 -19.31 8.71 -9.00
N ASN A 146 -18.31 9.34 -8.41
CA ASN A 146 -17.14 8.64 -7.87
C ASN A 146 -17.28 8.45 -6.36
N GLY A 147 -16.78 7.34 -5.83
CA GLY A 147 -16.68 7.18 -4.38
C GLY A 147 -15.68 8.15 -3.76
N GLY A 148 -15.90 8.52 -2.51
CA GLY A 148 -14.99 9.37 -1.76
C GLY A 148 -13.77 8.60 -1.27
N ALA A 149 -12.66 9.28 -1.04
CA ALA A 149 -11.46 8.69 -0.47
C ALA A 149 -11.66 8.33 1.01
N GLY A 150 -11.03 7.24 1.45
CA GLY A 150 -10.89 6.92 2.86
C GLY A 150 -9.90 7.86 3.55
N GLY A 151 -10.18 8.21 4.80
CA GLY A 151 -9.31 9.06 5.59
C GLY A 151 -8.03 8.33 6.02
N ALA A 152 -6.89 9.02 6.00
CA ALA A 152 -5.66 8.47 6.56
C ALA A 152 -5.80 8.21 8.07
N GLY A 153 -5.26 7.10 8.54
CA GLY A 153 -5.20 6.72 9.94
C GLY A 153 -4.37 7.71 10.75
N VAL A 154 -4.77 7.94 11.99
CA VAL A 154 -4.02 8.82 12.90
C VAL A 154 -2.72 8.16 13.32
N ASN A 155 -1.63 8.91 13.43
CA ASN A 155 -0.41 8.40 14.02
C ASN A 155 -0.60 8.11 15.52
N ALA A 156 0.17 7.17 16.04
CA ALA A 156 0.32 7.02 17.48
C ALA A 156 0.90 8.32 18.07
N GLN A 157 0.41 8.72 19.24
CA GLN A 157 0.91 9.87 19.97
C GLN A 157 1.34 9.44 21.36
N TYR A 158 2.37 10.12 21.84
CA TYR A 158 3.01 9.88 23.12
C TYR A 158 3.05 11.18 23.90
N ASP A 159 2.80 11.09 25.20
CA ASP A 159 2.93 12.23 26.10
C ASP A 159 4.40 12.59 26.21
N ALA A 160 4.76 13.82 25.81
CA ALA A 160 6.14 14.26 25.77
C ALA A 160 6.82 14.32 27.15
N SER A 161 6.05 14.34 28.24
CA SER A 161 6.56 14.51 29.61
C SER A 161 6.72 13.19 30.36
N THR A 162 5.82 12.23 30.12
CA THR A 162 5.77 10.92 30.80
C THR A 162 6.17 9.78 29.87
N GLY A 163 6.23 10.03 28.56
CA GLY A 163 6.39 9.04 27.51
C GLY A 163 5.13 8.21 27.26
N ALA A 164 4.09 8.27 28.12
CA ALA A 164 2.94 7.38 28.04
C ALA A 164 2.22 7.51 26.70
N ARG A 165 1.85 6.37 26.09
CA ARG A 165 1.07 6.36 24.85
C ARG A 165 -0.32 6.95 25.09
N LEU A 166 -0.67 7.97 24.30
CA LEU A 166 -1.97 8.66 24.34
C LEU A 166 -2.98 7.99 23.41
N ASN A 167 -2.54 7.56 22.24
CA ASN A 167 -3.33 6.80 21.27
C ASN A 167 -2.43 5.89 20.44
N TRP A 168 -3.03 4.83 19.93
CA TRP A 168 -2.40 3.92 18.97
C TRP A 168 -2.46 4.50 17.57
N ALA A 169 -1.61 4.00 16.68
CA ALA A 169 -1.77 4.25 15.26
C ALA A 169 -3.10 3.67 14.77
N GLY A 170 -3.86 4.47 14.04
CA GLY A 170 -5.13 4.06 13.44
C GLY A 170 -4.92 3.48 12.05
N ASN A 171 -5.82 2.59 11.64
CA ASN A 171 -5.88 2.15 10.25
C ASN A 171 -6.38 3.29 9.36
N GLY A 172 -6.04 3.24 8.07
CA GLY A 172 -6.68 4.05 7.05
C GLY A 172 -8.10 3.56 6.74
N GLY A 173 -8.97 4.50 6.40
CA GLY A 173 -10.34 4.23 6.02
C GLY A 173 -10.44 3.66 4.61
N ASN A 174 -11.50 2.92 4.33
CA ASN A 174 -11.75 2.42 2.98
C ASN A 174 -12.23 3.53 2.05
N GLY A 175 -11.88 3.45 0.78
CA GLY A 175 -12.48 4.27 -0.25
C GLY A 175 -13.92 3.84 -0.53
N GLY A 176 -14.80 4.80 -0.75
CA GLY A 176 -16.19 4.55 -1.11
C GLY A 176 -16.34 3.98 -2.52
N GLN A 177 -17.47 3.33 -2.76
CA GLN A 177 -17.81 2.77 -4.07
C GLN A 177 -18.14 3.87 -5.07
N GLY A 178 -17.68 3.69 -6.31
CA GLY A 178 -18.15 4.44 -7.45
C GLY A 178 -19.62 4.16 -7.73
N GLY A 179 -20.24 5.04 -8.52
CA GLY A 179 -21.66 4.99 -8.79
C GLY A 179 -22.07 3.67 -9.42
N SER A 180 -23.21 3.12 -9.00
CA SER A 180 -23.60 1.75 -9.34
C SER A 180 -23.70 1.47 -10.84
N LEU A 181 -23.89 2.48 -11.69
CA LEU A 181 -23.72 2.38 -13.15
C LEU A 181 -22.36 2.87 -13.61
N PHE A 182 -22.02 4.13 -13.30
CA PHE A 182 -20.79 4.77 -13.77
C PHE A 182 -20.11 5.50 -12.63
N GLY A 183 -18.81 5.29 -12.51
CA GLY A 183 -18.04 5.89 -11.44
C GLY A 183 -16.75 5.19 -11.12
N ARG A 184 -15.74 5.92 -10.69
CA ARG A 184 -14.55 5.32 -10.10
C ARG A 184 -14.76 5.08 -8.61
N GLY A 185 -14.17 4.01 -8.10
CA GLY A 185 -14.05 3.84 -6.65
C GLY A 185 -13.10 4.88 -6.05
N GLY A 186 -13.34 5.24 -4.79
CA GLY A 186 -12.44 6.08 -4.02
C GLY A 186 -11.19 5.32 -3.58
N ASN A 187 -10.09 6.01 -3.33
CA ASN A 187 -8.88 5.37 -2.81
C ASN A 187 -9.05 5.05 -1.31
N GLY A 188 -8.42 3.97 -0.84
CA GLY A 188 -8.23 3.75 0.58
C GLY A 188 -7.26 4.77 1.18
N GLY A 189 -7.44 5.10 2.46
CA GLY A 189 -6.53 5.95 3.22
C GLY A 189 -5.32 5.17 3.72
N ASP A 190 -4.20 5.85 3.93
CA ASP A 190 -2.99 5.22 4.49
C ASP A 190 -3.15 4.92 5.99
N GLY A 191 -2.45 3.91 6.48
CA GLY A 191 -2.35 3.62 7.90
C GLY A 191 -1.47 4.62 8.65
N GLY A 192 -1.80 4.87 9.92
CA GLY A 192 -1.01 5.72 10.80
C GLY A 192 0.32 5.09 11.19
N ARG A 193 1.33 5.92 11.47
CA ARG A 193 2.65 5.46 11.93
C ARG A 193 2.72 5.36 13.45
N ASP A 194 3.59 4.50 13.94
CA ASP A 194 3.91 4.38 15.37
C ASP A 194 5.41 4.51 15.64
N GLU A 195 5.82 5.61 16.28
CA GLU A 195 7.19 5.86 16.73
C GLU A 195 7.26 5.74 18.25
N ASN A 196 7.50 4.52 18.75
CA ASN A 196 7.54 4.24 20.18
C ASN A 196 8.96 4.32 20.76
N THR A 197 9.23 5.38 21.52
CA THR A 197 10.49 5.55 22.26
C THR A 197 10.38 5.22 23.76
N LEU A 198 9.27 4.62 24.20
CA LEU A 198 9.03 4.31 25.61
C LEU A 198 10.07 3.33 26.18
N ASP A 199 10.46 3.57 27.43
CA ASP A 199 11.17 2.63 28.29
C ASP A 199 10.26 2.25 29.48
N SER A 200 9.24 1.46 29.15
CA SER A 200 8.21 1.01 30.07
C SER A 200 8.62 -0.30 30.76
N PRO A 201 8.40 -0.45 32.08
CA PRO A 201 8.59 -1.72 32.77
C PRO A 201 7.46 -2.73 32.48
N PHE A 202 6.42 -2.34 31.75
CA PHE A 202 5.27 -3.19 31.43
C PHE A 202 5.46 -3.90 30.08
N THR A 203 5.21 -5.21 30.06
CA THR A 203 5.24 -6.02 28.84
C THR A 203 4.35 -5.44 27.75
N GLY A 204 4.89 -5.28 26.54
CA GLY A 204 4.18 -4.70 25.39
C GLY A 204 4.03 -3.17 25.42
N GLY A 205 4.49 -2.49 26.49
CA GLY A 205 4.49 -1.02 26.55
C GLY A 205 5.47 -0.36 25.59
N ASN A 206 6.52 -1.10 25.21
CA ASN A 206 7.58 -0.62 24.33
C ASN A 206 7.36 -1.01 22.86
N ASP A 207 6.34 -1.82 22.57
CA ASP A 207 6.08 -2.30 21.22
C ASP A 207 5.41 -1.20 20.38
N ALA A 208 5.77 -1.14 19.09
CA ALA A 208 5.24 -0.20 18.10
C ALA A 208 4.46 -0.95 17.02
N TYR A 209 3.28 -0.43 16.66
CA TYR A 209 2.39 -1.03 15.67
C TYR A 209 1.87 0.01 14.69
N GLY A 210 2.25 -0.12 13.42
CA GLY A 210 1.71 0.69 12.34
C GLY A 210 0.28 0.29 11.99
N GLY A 211 -0.56 1.26 11.63
CA GLY A 211 -1.92 1.02 11.18
C GLY A 211 -1.97 0.41 9.79
N HIS A 212 -2.99 -0.39 9.48
CA HIS A 212 -3.19 -0.93 8.13
C HIS A 212 -3.68 0.15 7.16
N GLY A 213 -3.30 0.03 5.88
CA GLY A 213 -3.91 0.81 4.80
C GLY A 213 -5.35 0.37 4.51
N GLY A 214 -6.18 1.31 4.09
CA GLY A 214 -7.58 1.09 3.73
C GLY A 214 -7.75 0.47 2.35
N ILE A 215 -8.86 -0.21 2.12
CA ILE A 215 -9.17 -0.85 0.84
C ILE A 215 -9.68 0.21 -0.15
N GLY A 216 -9.27 0.12 -1.41
CA GLY A 216 -9.81 0.93 -2.49
C GLY A 216 -11.25 0.53 -2.86
N GLY A 217 -12.08 1.52 -3.15
CA GLY A 217 -13.48 1.33 -3.52
C GLY A 217 -13.66 0.67 -4.90
N GLN A 218 -14.79 0.01 -5.10
CA GLN A 218 -15.13 -0.59 -6.39
C GLN A 218 -15.58 0.46 -7.42
N GLY A 219 -15.23 0.28 -8.69
CA GLY A 219 -15.79 1.04 -9.81
C GLY A 219 -17.23 0.66 -10.21
N GLY A 220 -17.88 1.50 -11.01
CA GLY A 220 -19.28 1.37 -11.43
C GLY A 220 -19.53 0.26 -12.45
N ARG A 221 -20.72 -0.38 -12.42
CA ARG A 221 -20.97 -1.65 -13.13
C ARG A 221 -20.89 -1.59 -14.66
N LEU A 222 -21.11 -0.42 -15.25
CA LEU A 222 -21.10 -0.18 -16.70
C LEU A 222 -19.85 0.59 -17.15
N GLY A 223 -19.08 1.17 -16.22
CA GLY A 223 -17.85 1.87 -16.52
C GLY A 223 -17.24 2.50 -15.27
N GLY A 224 -15.93 2.34 -15.13
CA GLY A 224 -15.17 2.95 -14.05
C GLY A 224 -14.13 2.02 -13.44
N ASP A 225 -13.04 2.65 -13.01
CA ASP A 225 -11.89 2.00 -12.42
C ASP A 225 -12.11 1.78 -10.92
N GLY A 226 -11.47 0.76 -10.37
CA GLY A 226 -11.35 0.61 -8.92
C GLY A 226 -10.39 1.64 -8.33
N GLY A 227 -10.62 2.04 -7.08
CA GLY A 227 -9.71 2.90 -6.34
C GLY A 227 -8.47 2.15 -5.88
N ALA A 228 -7.36 2.84 -5.66
CA ALA A 228 -6.15 2.24 -5.09
C ALA A 228 -6.33 1.88 -3.60
N GLY A 229 -5.63 0.86 -3.13
CA GLY A 229 -5.48 0.62 -1.69
C GLY A 229 -4.53 1.63 -1.05
N GLY A 230 -4.75 1.96 0.22
CA GLY A 230 -3.87 2.82 1.00
C GLY A 230 -2.62 2.08 1.49
N TRP A 231 -1.57 2.81 1.82
CA TRP A 231 -0.32 2.22 2.30
C TRP A 231 -0.43 1.80 3.77
N GLY A 232 0.34 0.79 4.17
CA GLY A 232 0.52 0.44 5.57
C GLY A 232 1.36 1.48 6.32
N GLY A 233 1.07 1.67 7.59
CA GLY A 233 1.81 2.58 8.46
C GLY A 233 3.12 1.99 8.94
N ASP A 234 4.16 2.82 9.02
CA ASP A 234 5.47 2.43 9.55
C ASP A 234 5.43 2.21 11.07
N ALA A 235 6.36 1.39 11.57
CA ALA A 235 6.55 1.14 12.99
C ALA A 235 8.02 1.27 13.39
N PHE A 236 8.31 2.06 14.42
CA PHE A 236 9.62 2.18 15.03
C PHE A 236 9.51 1.92 16.53
N SER A 237 10.34 1.03 17.07
CA SER A 237 10.44 0.78 18.52
C SER A 237 11.87 0.89 19.03
N ALA A 238 12.07 1.73 20.05
CA ALA A 238 13.36 1.86 20.74
C ALA A 238 13.63 0.71 21.72
N ASN A 239 12.60 0.20 22.42
CA ASN A 239 12.81 -0.73 23.54
C ASN A 239 11.93 -1.98 23.50
N GLY A 240 11.31 -2.27 22.35
CA GLY A 240 10.39 -3.38 22.15
C GLY A 240 10.37 -3.85 20.71
N ASN A 241 9.32 -4.55 20.31
CA ASN A 241 9.12 -5.02 18.95
C ASN A 241 8.50 -3.92 18.08
N ALA A 242 8.78 -3.95 16.78
CA ALA A 242 8.11 -3.13 15.78
C ALA A 242 7.38 -4.03 14.78
N ALA A 243 6.11 -3.74 14.51
CA ALA A 243 5.31 -4.40 13.50
C ALA A 243 4.59 -3.36 12.66
N ALA A 244 4.96 -3.25 11.38
CA ALA A 244 4.35 -2.29 10.49
C ALA A 244 2.99 -2.78 9.96
N GLY A 245 2.18 -1.82 9.51
CA GLY A 245 0.86 -2.10 8.95
C GLY A 245 0.96 -2.71 7.56
N ALA A 246 0.02 -3.60 7.24
CA ALA A 246 -0.16 -4.08 5.86
C ALA A 246 -0.78 -2.99 4.96
N GLY A 247 -0.44 -3.02 3.68
CA GLY A 247 -1.10 -2.22 2.66
C GLY A 247 -2.51 -2.69 2.34
N GLY A 248 -3.34 -1.77 1.87
CA GLY A 248 -4.73 -2.00 1.50
C GLY A 248 -4.88 -2.66 0.14
N THR A 249 -5.95 -3.43 -0.05
CA THR A 249 -6.25 -4.03 -1.36
C THR A 249 -6.79 -2.97 -2.33
N GLY A 250 -6.40 -3.03 -3.59
CA GLY A 250 -6.97 -2.22 -4.65
C GLY A 250 -8.40 -2.64 -4.99
N GLY A 251 -9.25 -1.68 -5.30
CA GLY A 251 -10.64 -1.90 -5.66
C GLY A 251 -10.78 -2.59 -7.02
N ALA A 252 -11.81 -3.41 -7.17
CA ALA A 252 -12.11 -4.01 -8.47
C ALA A 252 -12.69 -2.97 -9.45
N SER A 253 -12.47 -3.18 -10.75
CA SER A 253 -13.27 -2.49 -11.77
C SER A 253 -14.75 -2.92 -11.67
N GLY A 254 -15.61 -2.23 -12.41
CA GLY A 254 -17.03 -2.59 -12.57
C GLY A 254 -17.33 -4.02 -13.05
N GLY A 255 -18.62 -4.30 -13.24
CA GLY A 255 -19.16 -5.63 -13.56
C GLY A 255 -18.89 -6.13 -14.98
N ARG A 256 -19.42 -7.31 -15.30
CA ARG A 256 -19.27 -7.99 -16.61
C ARG A 256 -19.85 -7.16 -17.77
N GLY A 257 -19.05 -6.25 -18.33
CA GLY A 257 -19.44 -5.38 -19.44
C GLY A 257 -18.85 -3.97 -19.36
N SER A 258 -18.35 -3.54 -18.20
CA SER A 258 -17.67 -2.25 -18.06
C SER A 258 -16.26 -2.28 -18.64
N ARG A 259 -15.84 -1.17 -19.26
CA ARG A 259 -14.42 -0.86 -19.44
C ARG A 259 -13.94 -0.15 -18.18
N GLY A 260 -12.90 -0.68 -17.56
CA GLY A 260 -12.26 -0.08 -16.39
C GLY A 260 -11.12 -0.94 -15.89
N SER A 261 -10.13 -0.31 -15.26
CA SER A 261 -9.00 -1.02 -14.65
C SER A 261 -9.25 -1.34 -13.18
N GLY A 262 -8.61 -2.39 -12.69
CA GLY A 262 -8.49 -2.60 -11.25
C GLY A 262 -7.59 -1.55 -10.61
N GLY A 263 -7.83 -1.24 -9.33
CA GLY A 263 -6.97 -0.37 -8.55
C GLY A 263 -5.69 -1.08 -8.10
N VAL A 264 -4.60 -0.36 -7.93
CA VAL A 264 -3.34 -0.90 -7.42
C VAL A 264 -3.47 -1.21 -5.91
N GLY A 265 -2.83 -2.26 -5.43
CA GLY A 265 -2.67 -2.51 -3.99
C GLY A 265 -1.73 -1.51 -3.33
N GLY A 266 -1.95 -1.20 -2.06
CA GLY A 266 -1.06 -0.33 -1.29
C GLY A 266 0.19 -1.07 -0.81
N ASP A 267 1.30 -0.35 -0.65
CA ASP A 267 2.53 -0.94 -0.10
C ASP A 267 2.39 -1.23 1.41
N GLY A 268 3.13 -2.21 1.92
CA GLY A 268 3.27 -2.45 3.35
C GLY A 268 4.18 -1.41 4.01
N GLY A 269 3.94 -1.12 5.29
CA GLY A 269 4.79 -0.20 6.07
C GLY A 269 6.13 -0.83 6.46
N ASN A 270 7.12 0.00 6.77
CA ASN A 270 8.44 -0.43 7.21
C ASN A 270 8.52 -0.58 8.73
N ALA A 271 9.30 -1.55 9.22
CA ALA A 271 9.49 -1.78 10.64
C ALA A 271 10.95 -1.66 11.08
N GLU A 272 11.17 -0.96 12.18
CA GLU A 272 12.49 -0.78 12.78
C GLU A 272 12.43 -1.03 14.29
N SER A 273 13.31 -1.89 14.82
CA SER A 273 13.43 -2.14 16.25
C SER A 273 14.88 -2.10 16.73
N GLN A 274 15.15 -1.34 17.79
CA GLN A 274 16.49 -1.28 18.37
C GLN A 274 16.82 -2.44 19.30
N ILE A 275 15.82 -3.02 19.97
CA ILE A 275 16.02 -4.06 21.01
C ILE A 275 15.30 -5.38 20.65
N GLY A 276 14.11 -5.29 20.04
CA GLY A 276 13.26 -6.44 19.75
C GLY A 276 13.29 -6.85 18.28
N ASN A 277 12.19 -7.49 17.88
CA ASN A 277 11.97 -7.93 16.50
C ASN A 277 11.39 -6.79 15.66
N ALA A 278 11.69 -6.80 14.37
CA ALA A 278 11.09 -5.91 13.37
C ALA A 278 10.38 -6.74 12.31
N ASN A 279 9.09 -6.48 12.09
CA ASN A 279 8.26 -7.16 11.10
C ASN A 279 7.66 -6.14 10.12
N GLY A 280 8.15 -6.14 8.88
CA GLY A 280 7.62 -5.31 7.79
C GLY A 280 6.20 -5.70 7.42
N GLY A 281 5.43 -4.73 6.93
CA GLY A 281 4.04 -4.92 6.54
C GLY A 281 3.89 -5.65 5.21
N PHE A 282 2.85 -6.46 5.04
CA PHE A 282 2.56 -7.07 3.74
C PHE A 282 2.06 -6.03 2.72
N GLY A 283 2.42 -6.21 1.46
CA GLY A 283 1.83 -5.48 0.35
C GLY A 283 0.36 -5.89 0.12
N GLY A 284 -0.46 -4.93 -0.28
CA GLY A 284 -1.86 -5.13 -0.62
C GLY A 284 -2.04 -5.75 -2.00
N LYS A 285 -3.12 -6.50 -2.21
CA LYS A 285 -3.40 -7.10 -3.51
C LYS A 285 -3.89 -6.06 -4.52
N GLY A 286 -3.60 -6.29 -5.80
CA GLY A 286 -4.19 -5.55 -6.89
C GLY A 286 -5.66 -5.90 -7.12
N GLY A 287 -6.43 -4.93 -7.59
CA GLY A 287 -7.84 -5.06 -7.92
C GLY A 287 -8.05 -5.83 -9.22
N GLY A 288 -9.06 -6.71 -9.25
CA GLY A 288 -9.43 -7.41 -10.48
C GLY A 288 -10.20 -6.54 -11.46
N SER A 289 -10.30 -6.98 -12.71
CA SER A 289 -11.17 -6.37 -13.70
C SER A 289 -11.88 -7.42 -14.58
N VAL A 290 -12.88 -7.01 -15.35
CA VAL A 290 -13.50 -7.90 -16.37
C VAL A 290 -13.04 -7.52 -17.77
N SER A 291 -13.00 -6.23 -18.08
CA SER A 291 -12.53 -5.72 -19.37
C SER A 291 -11.74 -4.44 -19.12
N GLY A 292 -10.43 -4.55 -19.27
CA GLY A 292 -9.42 -3.59 -18.85
C GLY A 292 -8.29 -4.32 -18.14
N ASP A 293 -7.23 -3.59 -17.83
CA ASP A 293 -6.09 -4.16 -17.12
C ASP A 293 -6.44 -4.31 -15.64
N ALA A 294 -5.90 -5.33 -15.00
CA ALA A 294 -6.03 -5.47 -13.56
C ALA A 294 -4.96 -4.65 -12.84
N GLY A 295 -5.19 -4.34 -11.56
CA GLY A 295 -4.24 -3.57 -10.76
C GLY A 295 -3.05 -4.43 -10.34
N ALA A 296 -1.87 -3.83 -10.23
CA ALA A 296 -0.70 -4.48 -9.65
C ALA A 296 -0.85 -4.65 -8.13
N GLY A 297 -0.14 -5.62 -7.56
CA GLY A 297 0.04 -5.75 -6.11
C GLY A 297 1.01 -4.70 -5.57
N GLY A 298 0.85 -4.34 -4.30
CA GLY A 298 1.77 -3.47 -3.58
C GLY A 298 3.00 -4.22 -3.09
N SER A 299 4.09 -3.51 -2.84
CA SER A 299 5.33 -4.07 -2.31
C SER A 299 5.20 -4.40 -0.81
N GLY A 300 5.95 -5.39 -0.36
CA GLY A 300 6.13 -5.65 1.07
C GLY A 300 7.07 -4.63 1.70
N GLY A 301 6.84 -4.32 2.97
CA GLY A 301 7.66 -3.37 3.73
C GLY A 301 8.95 -3.98 4.26
N ASP A 302 9.96 -3.12 4.41
CA ASP A 302 11.28 -3.50 4.92
C ASP A 302 11.27 -3.72 6.44
N ALA A 303 12.28 -4.45 6.93
CA ALA A 303 12.48 -4.70 8.35
C ALA A 303 13.95 -4.53 8.78
N ALA A 304 14.17 -3.84 9.90
CA ALA A 304 15.49 -3.67 10.50
C ALA A 304 15.47 -3.89 12.02
N ALA A 305 16.30 -4.82 12.53
CA ALA A 305 16.41 -5.13 13.96
C ALA A 305 17.86 -5.02 14.43
N PHE A 306 18.17 -4.19 15.43
CA PHE A 306 19.57 -3.84 15.76
C PHE A 306 20.21 -4.62 16.91
N PHE A 307 19.45 -5.40 17.67
CA PHE A 307 19.96 -6.10 18.85
C PHE A 307 20.36 -7.54 18.57
N LYS A 308 21.28 -8.07 19.38
CA LYS A 308 21.88 -9.41 19.25
C LYS A 308 20.85 -10.55 19.15
N ASP A 309 19.68 -10.39 19.76
CA ASP A 309 18.62 -11.41 19.79
C ASP A 309 17.37 -11.03 18.96
N GLY A 310 17.41 -9.92 18.23
CA GLY A 310 16.32 -9.49 17.38
C GLY A 310 16.15 -10.37 16.13
N GLN A 311 15.01 -10.23 15.47
CA GLN A 311 14.74 -10.81 14.15
C GLN A 311 14.17 -9.72 13.26
N ALA A 312 14.72 -9.59 12.06
CA ALA A 312 14.16 -8.75 11.01
C ALA A 312 13.46 -9.64 9.98
N THR A 313 12.14 -9.52 9.89
CA THR A 313 11.31 -10.23 8.91
C THR A 313 10.62 -9.21 8.04
N ALA A 314 10.95 -9.14 6.77
CA ALA A 314 10.31 -8.21 5.87
C ALA A 314 8.95 -8.73 5.38
N GLY A 315 8.10 -7.83 4.92
CA GLY A 315 6.77 -8.16 4.42
C GLY A 315 6.81 -8.79 3.03
N ASN A 316 5.86 -9.68 2.74
CA ASN A 316 5.68 -10.18 1.37
C ASN A 316 5.02 -9.12 0.48
N GLY A 317 5.32 -9.16 -0.82
CA GLY A 317 4.57 -8.43 -1.83
C GLY A 317 3.14 -8.95 -2.01
N GLY A 318 2.26 -8.09 -2.48
CA GLY A 318 0.87 -8.41 -2.79
C GLY A 318 0.71 -9.05 -4.16
N ASP A 319 -0.28 -9.91 -4.32
CA ASP A 319 -0.61 -10.49 -5.63
C ASP A 319 -1.18 -9.42 -6.58
N GLY A 320 -0.88 -9.54 -7.86
CA GLY A 320 -1.53 -8.80 -8.93
C GLY A 320 -2.99 -9.23 -9.14
N GLY A 321 -3.82 -8.31 -9.60
CA GLY A 321 -5.22 -8.57 -9.92
C GLY A 321 -5.37 -9.39 -11.20
N SER A 322 -6.45 -10.16 -11.32
CA SER A 322 -6.78 -10.91 -12.55
C SER A 322 -7.82 -10.19 -13.40
N THR A 323 -7.84 -10.47 -14.71
CA THR A 323 -8.83 -9.93 -15.65
C THR A 323 -9.42 -10.99 -16.59
N GLU A 324 -10.59 -10.75 -17.18
CA GLU A 324 -11.05 -11.60 -18.29
C GLU A 324 -10.56 -11.11 -19.65
N ARG A 325 -10.33 -9.80 -19.81
CA ARG A 325 -9.87 -9.22 -21.06
C ARG A 325 -9.04 -7.98 -20.78
N GLY A 326 -7.79 -8.02 -21.19
CA GLY A 326 -6.76 -7.06 -20.80
C GLY A 326 -5.62 -7.81 -20.14
N ASN A 327 -4.68 -7.05 -19.60
CA ASN A 327 -3.50 -7.61 -18.97
C ASN A 327 -3.76 -7.89 -17.48
N GLY A 328 -3.20 -8.98 -16.98
CA GLY A 328 -3.10 -9.23 -15.54
C GLY A 328 -2.23 -8.18 -14.87
N GLY A 329 -2.47 -7.92 -13.59
CA GLY A 329 -1.61 -7.05 -12.80
C GLY A 329 -0.33 -7.77 -12.39
N ASP A 330 0.79 -7.06 -12.32
CA ASP A 330 2.03 -7.62 -11.79
C ASP A 330 1.92 -7.86 -10.27
N GLY A 331 2.64 -8.86 -9.77
CA GLY A 331 2.84 -9.06 -8.35
C GLY A 331 3.82 -8.03 -7.77
N GLY A 332 3.62 -7.63 -6.51
CA GLY A 332 4.50 -6.72 -5.80
C GLY A 332 5.79 -7.40 -5.34
N ALA A 333 6.87 -6.63 -5.19
CA ALA A 333 8.12 -7.16 -4.66
C ALA A 333 8.02 -7.45 -3.15
N GLY A 334 8.78 -8.43 -2.68
CA GLY A 334 8.98 -8.67 -1.25
C GLY A 334 9.93 -7.65 -0.63
N GLY A 335 9.72 -7.34 0.65
CA GLY A 335 10.53 -6.39 1.40
C GLY A 335 11.90 -6.94 1.80
N SER A 336 12.76 -6.04 2.24
CA SER A 336 14.16 -6.27 2.61
C SER A 336 14.34 -6.44 4.11
N ALA A 337 15.13 -7.42 4.54
CA ALA A 337 15.48 -7.58 5.95
C ALA A 337 16.96 -7.30 6.22
N VAL A 338 17.24 -6.31 7.07
CA VAL A 338 18.60 -5.88 7.42
C VAL A 338 18.74 -5.73 8.94
N PRO A 339 19.02 -6.82 9.68
CA PRO A 339 19.42 -6.72 11.06
C PRO A 339 20.85 -6.20 11.24
N ALA A 340 21.12 -5.58 12.39
CA ALA A 340 22.47 -5.40 12.90
C ALA A 340 22.84 -6.48 13.93
N GLY A 341 24.14 -6.74 14.08
CA GLY A 341 24.64 -7.72 15.05
C GLY A 341 24.31 -9.18 14.68
N GLU A 342 23.92 -9.97 15.69
CA GLU A 342 23.71 -11.42 15.55
C GLU A 342 22.29 -11.84 15.15
N ALA A 343 21.42 -10.86 14.89
CA ALA A 343 20.02 -11.08 14.54
C ALA A 343 19.84 -11.75 13.16
N ASN A 344 18.79 -12.55 13.05
CA ASN A 344 18.42 -13.23 11.79
C ASN A 344 17.70 -12.27 10.83
N ALA A 345 17.94 -12.44 9.53
CA ALA A 345 17.33 -11.68 8.45
C ALA A 345 16.48 -12.60 7.56
N GLN A 346 15.22 -12.25 7.35
CA GLN A 346 14.34 -12.93 6.40
C GLN A 346 13.69 -11.92 5.46
N GLY A 347 14.12 -11.93 4.19
CA GLY A 347 13.47 -11.18 3.13
C GLY A 347 12.06 -11.69 2.85
N GLY A 348 11.18 -10.80 2.39
CA GLY A 348 9.81 -11.12 2.05
C GLY A 348 9.70 -11.81 0.70
N ASN A 349 8.69 -12.64 0.50
CA ASN A 349 8.43 -13.23 -0.82
C ASN A 349 7.81 -12.19 -1.76
N GLY A 350 8.07 -12.31 -3.06
CA GLY A 350 7.33 -11.60 -4.08
C GLY A 350 5.89 -12.11 -4.22
N GLY A 351 4.99 -11.25 -4.67
CA GLY A 351 3.60 -11.59 -4.95
C GLY A 351 3.44 -12.23 -6.32
N ASN A 352 2.37 -13.01 -6.52
CA ASN A 352 2.12 -13.64 -7.82
C ASN A 352 1.53 -12.63 -8.83
N GLY A 353 1.83 -12.83 -10.11
CA GLY A 353 1.20 -12.13 -11.21
C GLY A 353 -0.25 -12.56 -11.43
N GLY A 354 -1.06 -11.65 -11.94
CA GLY A 354 -2.47 -11.87 -12.22
C GLY A 354 -2.71 -12.62 -13.52
N GLY A 355 -3.68 -13.54 -13.52
CA GLY A 355 -4.06 -14.28 -14.73
C GLY A 355 -5.03 -13.50 -15.63
N THR A 356 -5.11 -13.92 -16.89
CA THR A 356 -6.10 -13.41 -17.84
C THR A 356 -6.72 -14.49 -18.73
N ARG A 357 -7.88 -14.19 -19.32
CA ARG A 357 -8.45 -15.05 -20.38
C ARG A 357 -8.00 -14.62 -21.77
N VAL A 358 -7.91 -13.31 -22.02
CA VAL A 358 -7.44 -12.72 -23.28
C VAL A 358 -6.64 -11.47 -22.99
N GLY A 359 -5.37 -11.47 -23.39
CA GLY A 359 -4.36 -10.48 -23.02
C GLY A 359 -3.19 -11.20 -22.37
N ASP A 360 -2.25 -10.44 -21.82
CA ASP A 360 -1.02 -11.01 -21.25
C ASP A 360 -1.16 -11.20 -19.73
N GLY A 361 -0.56 -12.26 -19.20
CA GLY A 361 -0.47 -12.48 -17.76
C GLY A 361 0.45 -11.44 -17.10
N GLY A 362 0.18 -11.10 -15.85
CA GLY A 362 1.07 -10.23 -15.07
C GLY A 362 2.32 -10.99 -14.65
N ASN A 363 3.44 -10.29 -14.49
CA ASN A 363 4.67 -10.90 -13.98
C ASN A 363 4.57 -11.15 -12.47
N GLY A 364 5.26 -12.18 -11.99
CA GLY A 364 5.50 -12.35 -10.56
C GLY A 364 6.47 -11.29 -10.02
N GLY A 365 6.30 -10.91 -8.76
CA GLY A 365 7.19 -9.97 -8.09
C GLY A 365 8.48 -10.64 -7.60
N ASP A 366 9.55 -9.88 -7.48
CA ASP A 366 10.83 -10.40 -6.96
C ASP A 366 10.77 -10.63 -5.45
N GLY A 367 11.50 -11.63 -4.98
CA GLY A 367 11.75 -11.89 -3.57
C GLY A 367 12.72 -10.86 -2.98
N GLY A 368 12.45 -10.46 -1.75
CA GLY A 368 13.30 -9.54 -1.00
C GLY A 368 14.56 -10.20 -0.45
N TRP A 369 15.59 -9.41 -0.22
CA TRP A 369 16.88 -9.83 0.28
C TRP A 369 16.89 -9.94 1.81
N GLY A 370 17.62 -10.94 2.32
CA GLY A 370 17.96 -11.07 3.73
C GLY A 370 19.45 -10.86 3.92
N ARG A 371 19.84 -9.88 4.74
CA ARG A 371 21.25 -9.55 4.98
C ARG A 371 21.58 -9.47 6.46
N ALA A 372 22.26 -10.47 6.99
CA ALA A 372 22.70 -10.53 8.39
C ALA A 372 24.20 -10.26 8.55
N VAL A 373 24.60 -9.72 9.71
CA VAL A 373 26.03 -9.62 10.08
C VAL A 373 26.49 -10.97 10.63
N ASN A 374 25.90 -11.41 11.75
CA ASN A 374 26.27 -12.66 12.43
C ASN A 374 25.10 -13.66 12.60
N GLY A 375 23.89 -13.31 12.19
CA GLY A 375 22.74 -14.22 12.17
C GLY A 375 22.63 -15.05 10.89
N ALA A 376 21.57 -15.85 10.80
CA ALA A 376 21.17 -16.48 9.55
C ALA A 376 20.49 -15.45 8.63
N ALA A 377 20.73 -15.57 7.32
CA ALA A 377 20.19 -14.68 6.31
C ALA A 377 19.47 -15.50 5.23
N ALA A 378 18.18 -15.22 5.02
CA ALA A 378 17.37 -15.86 3.99
C ALA A 378 16.73 -14.81 3.09
N GLY A 379 16.94 -14.92 1.78
CA GLY A 379 16.14 -14.18 0.80
C GLY A 379 14.76 -14.82 0.61
N GLY A 380 13.78 -14.01 0.24
CA GLY A 380 12.42 -14.45 -0.08
C GLY A 380 12.34 -15.07 -1.47
N ALA A 381 11.34 -15.92 -1.70
CA ALA A 381 11.07 -16.46 -3.03
C ALA A 381 10.49 -15.41 -3.96
N GLY A 382 10.78 -15.50 -5.26
CA GLY A 382 10.05 -14.79 -6.29
C GLY A 382 8.63 -15.35 -6.48
N GLY A 383 7.71 -14.49 -6.91
CA GLY A 383 6.33 -14.85 -7.21
C GLY A 383 6.18 -15.51 -8.58
N ASP A 384 5.13 -16.31 -8.75
CA ASP A 384 4.82 -16.94 -10.04
C ASP A 384 4.23 -15.92 -11.02
N GLY A 385 4.49 -16.10 -12.31
CA GLY A 385 3.84 -15.34 -13.39
C GLY A 385 2.39 -15.75 -13.59
N GLY A 386 1.59 -14.85 -14.15
CA GLY A 386 0.16 -15.06 -14.40
C GLY A 386 -0.11 -15.89 -15.65
N ASP A 387 -1.07 -16.82 -15.54
CA ASP A 387 -1.50 -17.67 -16.66
C ASP A 387 -2.46 -16.96 -17.63
N VAL A 388 -2.42 -17.38 -18.90
CA VAL A 388 -3.37 -16.96 -19.93
C VAL A 388 -4.22 -18.13 -20.42
N ALA A 389 -5.54 -18.02 -20.34
CA ALA A 389 -6.43 -19.13 -20.69
C ALA A 389 -6.61 -19.35 -22.21
N GLN A 390 -6.74 -18.27 -23.02
CA GLN A 390 -7.09 -18.40 -24.45
C GLN A 390 -6.07 -17.78 -25.41
N ARG A 391 -5.76 -16.49 -25.25
CA ARG A 391 -4.85 -15.78 -26.16
C ARG A 391 -4.04 -14.72 -25.41
N GLY A 392 -2.73 -14.73 -25.62
CA GLY A 392 -1.75 -13.82 -25.03
C GLY A 392 -0.65 -14.60 -24.31
N SER A 393 0.42 -13.92 -23.93
CA SER A 393 1.58 -14.54 -23.30
C SER A 393 1.41 -14.68 -21.80
N GLY A 394 1.88 -15.80 -21.23
CA GLY A 394 2.01 -15.94 -19.79
C GLY A 394 3.01 -14.92 -19.21
N GLY A 395 2.83 -14.53 -17.96
CA GLY A 395 3.73 -13.62 -17.26
C GLY A 395 5.04 -14.31 -16.85
N ALA A 396 6.14 -13.57 -16.75
CA ALA A 396 7.39 -14.11 -16.21
C ALA A 396 7.29 -14.35 -14.69
N GLY A 397 8.02 -15.35 -14.18
CA GLY A 397 8.22 -15.53 -12.75
C GLY A 397 9.25 -14.53 -12.20
N GLY A 398 9.08 -14.11 -10.95
CA GLY A 398 9.97 -13.19 -10.25
C GLY A 398 11.28 -13.86 -9.81
N GLU A 399 12.33 -13.06 -9.65
CA GLU A 399 13.62 -13.54 -9.14
C GLU A 399 13.54 -13.83 -7.62
N GLY A 400 14.28 -14.83 -7.16
CA GLY A 400 14.46 -15.09 -5.73
C GLY A 400 15.44 -14.10 -5.11
N GLY A 401 15.16 -13.69 -3.87
CA GLY A 401 16.00 -12.75 -3.13
C GLY A 401 17.30 -13.36 -2.62
N ASP A 402 18.31 -12.51 -2.43
CA ASP A 402 19.62 -12.94 -1.94
C ASP A 402 19.63 -13.16 -0.42
N GLY A 403 20.33 -14.22 0.02
CA GLY A 403 20.72 -14.43 1.42
C GLY A 403 22.20 -14.12 1.61
N THR A 404 22.53 -13.11 2.42
CA THR A 404 23.92 -12.68 2.63
C THR A 404 24.27 -12.58 4.11
N VAL A 405 25.36 -13.24 4.51
CA VAL A 405 25.99 -13.09 5.83
C VAL A 405 27.30 -12.32 5.66
N LEU A 406 27.50 -11.24 6.41
CA LEU A 406 28.68 -10.36 6.28
C LEU A 406 29.84 -10.73 7.21
N GLY A 407 29.57 -11.37 8.36
CA GLY A 407 30.52 -11.52 9.46
C GLY A 407 30.72 -10.22 10.24
N ASP A 408 31.25 -10.33 11.45
CA ASP A 408 31.61 -9.17 12.29
C ASP A 408 32.90 -8.46 11.82
N GLU A 409 33.30 -7.44 12.57
CA GLU A 409 34.52 -6.65 12.32
C GLU A 409 35.79 -7.52 12.35
N ASP A 410 35.76 -8.68 13.01
CA ASP A 410 36.85 -9.65 13.03
C ASP A 410 36.76 -10.65 11.86
N GLY A 411 35.70 -10.56 11.03
CA GLY A 411 35.41 -11.46 9.93
C GLY A 411 34.88 -12.83 10.40
N ASP A 412 34.49 -12.94 11.66
CA ASP A 412 33.90 -14.12 12.24
C ASP A 412 32.39 -14.11 12.01
N SER A 413 31.86 -15.25 11.58
CA SER A 413 30.43 -15.52 11.67
C SER A 413 30.27 -16.72 12.59
N ALA A 414 29.26 -16.68 13.46
CA ALA A 414 28.94 -17.81 14.30
C ALA A 414 28.74 -19.09 13.46
N ALA A 415 28.98 -20.26 14.05
CA ALA A 415 28.77 -21.54 13.36
C ALA A 415 27.31 -21.75 12.89
N THR A 416 26.39 -20.91 13.34
CA THR A 416 24.97 -20.91 13.00
C THR A 416 24.59 -19.91 11.90
N SER A 417 25.52 -19.10 11.40
CA SER A 417 25.24 -18.03 10.42
C SER A 417 25.11 -18.60 9.00
N ASN A 418 23.94 -19.15 8.69
CA ASN A 418 23.65 -19.75 7.39
C ASN A 418 23.08 -18.72 6.40
N ALA A 419 23.43 -18.83 5.13
CA ALA A 419 22.88 -18.03 4.04
C ALA A 419 21.99 -18.89 3.12
N TYR A 420 20.78 -18.41 2.82
CA TYR A 420 19.83 -19.08 1.93
C TYR A 420 19.33 -18.11 0.86
N GLY A 421 19.59 -18.43 -0.41
CA GLY A 421 18.96 -17.74 -1.53
C GLY A 421 17.51 -18.17 -1.70
N GLY A 422 16.65 -17.23 -2.04
CA GLY A 422 15.24 -17.49 -2.35
C GLY A 422 15.08 -18.19 -3.69
N LYS A 423 14.03 -19.00 -3.86
CA LYS A 423 13.75 -19.63 -5.16
C LYS A 423 13.21 -18.60 -6.16
N GLY A 424 13.51 -18.77 -7.43
CA GLY A 424 12.79 -18.06 -8.49
C GLY A 424 11.37 -18.58 -8.66
N GLY A 425 10.47 -17.70 -9.09
CA GLY A 425 9.08 -18.04 -9.41
C GLY A 425 8.94 -18.73 -10.77
N THR A 426 7.87 -19.51 -10.93
CA THR A 426 7.56 -20.14 -12.22
C THR A 426 6.99 -19.12 -13.20
N GLY A 427 7.25 -19.30 -14.50
CA GLY A 427 6.59 -18.53 -15.55
C GLY A 427 5.18 -19.05 -15.82
N GLY A 428 4.25 -18.15 -16.16
CA GLY A 428 2.86 -18.48 -16.45
C GLY A 428 2.68 -19.15 -17.82
N ASP A 429 1.65 -19.98 -17.93
CA ASP A 429 1.29 -20.66 -19.17
C ASP A 429 0.68 -19.66 -20.19
N GLY A 430 1.08 -19.80 -21.46
CA GLY A 430 0.55 -19.05 -22.58
C GLY A 430 -0.85 -19.50 -23.02
N GLY A 431 -1.57 -18.60 -23.69
CA GLY A 431 -2.95 -18.82 -24.13
C GLY A 431 -3.10 -20.05 -25.03
N SER A 432 -3.94 -21.02 -24.63
CA SER A 432 -4.13 -22.30 -25.34
C SER A 432 -4.35 -22.22 -26.86
N ARG A 433 -4.88 -21.10 -27.39
CA ARG A 433 -5.07 -20.91 -28.84
C ARG A 433 -3.89 -20.21 -29.53
N GLN A 434 -3.21 -19.30 -28.81
CA GLN A 434 -2.09 -18.50 -29.30
C GLN A 434 -1.47 -17.73 -28.14
N GLY A 435 -0.20 -18.01 -27.83
CA GLY A 435 0.51 -17.33 -26.76
C GLY A 435 1.80 -18.04 -26.37
N ASP A 436 2.81 -17.26 -26.03
CA ASP A 436 4.08 -17.76 -25.50
C ASP A 436 3.95 -18.03 -24.00
N GLY A 437 4.68 -19.02 -23.49
CA GLY A 437 4.84 -19.20 -22.05
C GLY A 437 5.78 -18.15 -21.47
N GLY A 438 5.55 -17.75 -20.23
CA GLY A 438 6.44 -16.83 -19.52
C GLY A 438 7.74 -17.49 -19.07
N ALA A 439 8.84 -16.75 -18.99
CA ALA A 439 10.11 -17.28 -18.47
C ALA A 439 10.03 -17.54 -16.96
N GLY A 440 10.77 -18.53 -16.47
CA GLY A 440 10.98 -18.75 -15.04
C GLY A 440 11.96 -17.73 -14.45
N GLY A 441 11.74 -17.35 -13.20
CA GLY A 441 12.61 -16.43 -12.46
C GLY A 441 13.90 -17.09 -11.99
N LYS A 442 14.97 -16.31 -11.80
CA LYS A 442 16.24 -16.85 -11.29
C LYS A 442 16.17 -17.14 -9.80
N GLY A 443 16.96 -18.11 -9.34
CA GLY A 443 17.21 -18.31 -7.91
C GLY A 443 18.13 -17.23 -7.34
N GLY A 444 17.88 -16.86 -6.08
CA GLY A 444 18.69 -15.91 -5.33
C GLY A 444 20.03 -16.49 -4.89
N ASN A 445 21.00 -15.61 -4.71
CA ASN A 445 22.34 -15.97 -4.30
C ASN A 445 22.41 -16.26 -2.80
N ALA A 446 23.38 -17.08 -2.40
CA ALA A 446 23.72 -17.33 -1.01
C ALA A 446 25.21 -17.09 -0.76
N SER A 447 25.52 -16.12 0.10
CA SER A 447 26.91 -15.75 0.39
C SER A 447 27.21 -15.66 1.88
N ILE A 448 28.41 -16.14 2.24
CA ILE A 448 29.00 -16.00 3.59
C ILE A 448 30.46 -15.52 3.48
N PRO A 449 31.09 -15.07 4.57
CA PRO A 449 32.49 -14.62 4.55
C PRO A 449 33.49 -15.77 4.30
N PRO A 450 34.70 -15.47 3.80
CA PRO A 450 35.77 -16.45 3.65
C PRO A 450 36.25 -16.98 5.01
N VAL A 451 36.86 -18.17 4.99
CA VAL A 451 37.63 -18.65 6.16
C VAL A 451 38.96 -17.89 6.18
N GLN A 452 39.30 -17.21 7.27
CA GLN A 452 40.58 -16.52 7.36
C GLN A 452 41.74 -17.53 7.46
N SER A 453 42.89 -17.14 6.91
CA SER A 453 44.09 -18.00 6.77
C SER A 453 44.66 -18.55 8.08
N ASN A 454 44.27 -18.01 9.25
CA ASN A 454 44.70 -18.53 10.55
C ASN A 454 43.91 -19.77 11.02
N GLY A 455 42.84 -20.17 10.31
CA GLY A 455 42.02 -21.36 10.62
C GLY A 455 41.18 -21.28 11.89
N THR A 456 41.29 -20.18 12.66
CA THR A 456 40.52 -19.94 13.88
C THR A 456 39.34 -18.98 13.66
N SER A 457 39.47 -18.04 12.72
CA SER A 457 38.46 -17.04 12.37
C SER A 457 37.91 -17.20 10.93
N GLY A 458 36.61 -16.99 10.74
CA GLY A 458 35.91 -17.03 9.46
C GLY A 458 34.56 -17.78 9.49
N GLY A 459 33.65 -17.40 8.58
CA GLY A 459 32.27 -17.90 8.56
C GLY A 459 32.17 -19.43 8.50
N ARG A 460 31.66 -20.06 9.56
CA ARG A 460 31.49 -21.52 9.65
C ARG A 460 30.12 -22.03 9.20
N GLY A 461 29.19 -21.14 8.87
CA GLY A 461 27.86 -21.49 8.40
C GLY A 461 27.84 -22.13 7.00
N SER A 462 26.68 -22.64 6.60
CA SER A 462 26.42 -23.16 5.26
C SER A 462 25.79 -22.09 4.37
N PHE A 463 25.94 -22.27 3.06
CA PHE A 463 25.20 -21.51 2.06
C PHE A 463 24.41 -22.48 1.18
N THR A 464 23.21 -22.09 0.81
CA THR A 464 22.36 -22.80 -0.15
C THR A 464 21.76 -21.78 -1.10
N ALA A 465 22.20 -21.78 -2.36
CA ALA A 465 21.57 -20.94 -3.38
C ALA A 465 20.11 -21.34 -3.60
N GLY A 466 19.32 -20.36 -4.05
CA GLY A 466 17.97 -20.61 -4.55
C GLY A 466 18.01 -21.36 -5.88
N SER A 467 17.01 -22.19 -6.12
CA SER A 467 16.80 -22.79 -7.44
C SER A 467 16.10 -21.81 -8.37
N GLY A 468 16.38 -21.88 -9.67
CA GLY A 468 15.59 -21.21 -10.68
C GLY A 468 14.16 -21.77 -10.77
N GLY A 469 13.24 -20.94 -11.25
CA GLY A 469 11.86 -21.32 -11.55
C GLY A 469 11.72 -21.94 -12.94
N GLN A 470 10.67 -22.74 -13.13
CA GLN A 470 10.38 -23.35 -14.43
C GLN A 470 9.75 -22.33 -15.38
N GLY A 471 10.06 -22.43 -16.68
CA GLY A 471 9.36 -21.69 -17.72
C GLY A 471 7.93 -22.22 -17.94
N GLY A 472 7.03 -21.31 -18.30
CA GLY A 472 5.64 -21.61 -18.63
C GLY A 472 5.49 -22.28 -20.00
N LYS A 473 4.40 -23.00 -20.20
CA LYS A 473 4.14 -23.72 -21.45
C LYS A 473 3.56 -22.80 -22.52
N ALA A 474 3.96 -23.05 -23.77
CA ALA A 474 3.34 -22.41 -24.92
C ALA A 474 1.90 -22.86 -25.16
N GLY A 475 1.11 -21.95 -25.75
CA GLY A 475 -0.14 -22.27 -26.42
C GLY A 475 0.04 -22.62 -27.90
N GLY A 476 -1.07 -22.64 -28.66
CA GLY A 476 -1.05 -22.94 -30.09
C GLY A 476 -0.21 -21.94 -30.90
N GLY A 477 0.96 -22.37 -31.36
CA GLY A 477 1.85 -21.57 -32.22
C GLY A 477 2.69 -20.52 -31.50
N GLY A 478 2.85 -20.64 -30.18
CA GLY A 478 3.85 -19.89 -29.40
C GLY A 478 5.05 -20.75 -28.98
N ASP A 479 6.01 -20.11 -28.30
CA ASP A 479 7.18 -20.75 -27.70
C ASP A 479 7.03 -20.91 -26.19
N SER A 480 7.62 -21.96 -25.61
CA SER A 480 7.63 -22.13 -24.15
C SER A 480 8.65 -21.19 -23.53
N GLY A 481 8.40 -20.76 -22.30
CA GLY A 481 9.34 -19.96 -21.54
C GLY A 481 10.61 -20.74 -21.18
N GLU A 482 11.72 -20.02 -21.04
CA GLU A 482 12.98 -20.57 -20.55
C GLU A 482 12.92 -20.79 -19.03
N ASP A 483 13.57 -21.85 -18.54
CA ASP A 483 13.79 -22.03 -17.10
C ASP A 483 14.77 -20.98 -16.57
N GLY A 484 14.51 -20.48 -15.37
CA GLY A 484 15.42 -19.59 -14.66
C GLY A 484 16.69 -20.31 -14.22
N ALA A 485 17.79 -19.57 -14.14
CA ALA A 485 19.05 -20.09 -13.63
C ALA A 485 18.99 -20.25 -12.10
N ASP A 486 19.71 -21.26 -11.58
CA ASP A 486 19.98 -21.36 -10.14
C ASP A 486 20.86 -20.18 -9.68
N GLY A 487 20.69 -19.79 -8.41
CA GLY A 487 21.49 -18.76 -7.78
C GLY A 487 22.94 -19.17 -7.59
N TRP A 488 23.80 -18.17 -7.43
CA TRP A 488 25.19 -18.41 -7.06
C TRP A 488 25.32 -18.73 -5.58
N GLN A 489 26.22 -19.65 -5.25
CA GLN A 489 26.58 -19.92 -3.86
C GLN A 489 28.09 -19.91 -3.67
N GLY A 490 28.55 -19.25 -2.61
CA GLY A 490 29.96 -19.28 -2.28
C GLY A 490 30.38 -18.32 -1.19
N ARG A 491 31.70 -18.27 -1.00
CA ARG A 491 32.34 -17.40 -0.03
C ARG A 491 32.79 -16.12 -0.72
N THR A 492 32.25 -14.99 -0.32
CA THR A 492 32.65 -13.69 -0.87
C THR A 492 33.62 -13.02 0.08
N ASN A 493 34.83 -12.71 -0.41
CA ASN A 493 35.72 -11.79 0.30
C ASN A 493 35.01 -10.42 0.39
N ALA A 494 34.51 -10.02 1.56
CA ALA A 494 34.01 -8.66 1.77
C ALA A 494 35.17 -7.68 2.02
N PRO A 495 35.07 -6.39 1.68
CA PRO A 495 34.36 -5.76 0.57
C PRO A 495 35.34 -4.86 -0.22
N ASP A 496 36.00 -5.36 -1.27
CA ASP A 496 36.84 -4.51 -2.14
C ASP A 496 37.00 -5.05 -3.58
N ASN A 497 36.13 -5.98 -4.01
CA ASN A 497 36.13 -6.40 -5.40
C ASN A 497 34.98 -5.74 -6.18
N PRO A 498 35.23 -4.61 -6.89
CA PRO A 498 34.22 -3.95 -7.73
C PRO A 498 33.70 -4.83 -8.87
N ALA A 499 34.31 -6.00 -9.13
CA ALA A 499 33.82 -6.95 -10.13
C ALA A 499 32.60 -7.79 -9.68
N ASN A 500 32.22 -7.74 -8.39
CA ASN A 500 31.09 -8.49 -7.83
C ASN A 500 29.89 -7.61 -7.42
N GLN A 501 29.89 -6.31 -7.77
CA GLN A 501 28.66 -5.53 -7.67
C GLN A 501 27.77 -5.87 -8.87
N PRO A 502 26.50 -6.26 -8.66
CA PRO A 502 25.56 -6.39 -9.78
C PRO A 502 25.50 -5.04 -10.50
N ASP A 503 25.55 -5.09 -11.83
CA ASP A 503 25.60 -3.94 -12.70
C ASP A 503 24.30 -3.13 -12.55
N THR A 504 24.29 -2.18 -11.61
CA THR A 504 23.18 -1.25 -11.39
C THR A 504 23.09 -0.19 -12.49
N ASN A 505 24.00 -0.21 -13.47
CA ASN A 505 24.00 0.69 -14.61
C ASN A 505 23.19 0.13 -15.78
N GLY A 506 21.87 0.17 -15.64
CA GLY A 506 20.93 0.25 -16.77
C GLY A 506 21.07 1.56 -17.55
N SER A 507 22.30 1.96 -17.90
CA SER A 507 22.56 3.06 -18.80
C SER A 507 22.13 2.62 -20.20
N ARG A 508 21.04 3.23 -20.69
CA ARG A 508 20.67 3.23 -22.10
C ARG A 508 21.90 3.57 -22.92
N GLN A 509 22.49 2.58 -23.59
CA GLN A 509 23.34 2.85 -24.73
C GLN A 509 22.44 3.48 -25.79
N SER A 510 22.47 4.81 -25.82
CA SER A 510 21.99 5.60 -26.95
C SER A 510 22.86 5.23 -28.15
N VAL A 511 22.25 4.54 -29.10
CA VAL A 511 22.82 4.34 -30.43
C VAL A 511 23.05 5.74 -31.03
N PRO A 512 24.26 6.08 -31.50
CA PRO A 512 24.48 7.36 -32.16
C PRO A 512 23.74 7.36 -33.50
N ALA A 513 22.85 8.34 -33.67
CA ALA A 513 22.21 8.63 -34.94
C ALA A 513 23.30 8.90 -35.99
N GLN A 514 23.36 8.05 -37.01
CA GLN A 514 24.12 8.34 -38.22
C GLN A 514 23.47 9.54 -38.91
N GLY A 515 24.26 10.61 -39.04
CA GLY A 515 23.91 11.77 -39.84
C GLY A 515 23.75 11.39 -41.30
N THR A 516 22.69 11.90 -41.92
CA THR A 516 22.64 12.09 -43.36
C THR A 516 22.52 13.59 -43.61
N SER A 517 23.55 14.15 -44.22
CA SER A 517 23.52 15.43 -44.92
C SER A 517 24.12 15.17 -46.30
N ASP A 518 23.23 14.95 -47.27
CA ASP A 518 23.20 15.53 -48.62
C ASP A 518 22.13 14.81 -49.46
#